data_AF-A0A351LXY2-F1
#
_entry.id   AF-A0A351LXY2-F1
#
_cell.length_a   1.000
_cell.length_b   1.000
_cell.length_c   1.000
_cell.angle_alpha   90.00
_cell.angle_beta   90.00
_cell.angle_gamma   90.00
#
_symmetry.space_group_name_H-M   'P 1'
#
loop_
_entity.id
_entity.type
_entity.pdbx_description
1 polymer ?
#
loop_
_entity_poly.entity_id
_entity_poly.type
_entity_poly.pdbx_seq_one_letter_code
_entity_poly.pdbx_strand_id
1 'polypeptide(L)'
;MGPPRAGQPGDPGLNVVDEVGVGPHPEPWPDDARLDPELLAGGDRRNVVDRYRYWLREAIVADLDGRRHPFHVAVENWEHDFNIGTVVRNANAFMAAGVHIVGRRRW
;
A
#
# COMPACT_ATOMS: atom_id res chain seq x y z
N MET A 1 0.53 -46.71 -23.12
CA MET A 1 1.22 -45.61 -22.43
C MET A 1 1.85 -44.73 -23.50
N GLY A 2 1.12 -43.72 -23.98
CA GLY A 2 1.61 -42.76 -24.98
C GLY A 2 2.11 -41.48 -24.29
N PRO A 3 2.95 -40.67 -24.94
CA PRO A 3 3.43 -39.42 -24.35
C PRO A 3 2.26 -38.45 -24.12
N PRO A 4 2.27 -37.64 -23.06
CA PRO A 4 1.25 -36.64 -22.84
C PRO A 4 1.32 -35.57 -23.94
N ARG A 5 0.19 -35.37 -24.64
CA ARG A 5 -0.03 -34.20 -25.50
C ARG A 5 -0.23 -32.99 -24.59
N ALA A 6 0.79 -32.15 -24.42
CA ALA A 6 0.65 -30.85 -23.80
C ALA A 6 0.07 -29.85 -24.82
N GLY A 7 -1.02 -29.18 -24.44
CA GLY A 7 -1.71 -28.20 -25.28
C GLY A 7 -3.22 -28.40 -25.33
N GLN A 8 -3.87 -28.44 -24.16
CA GLN A 8 -5.33 -28.39 -24.06
C GLN A 8 -5.71 -26.98 -23.55
N PRO A 9 -6.64 -26.26 -24.21
CA PRO A 9 -7.09 -24.96 -23.72
C PRO A 9 -7.93 -25.18 -22.45
N GLY A 10 -7.42 -24.68 -21.33
CA GLY A 10 -7.99 -24.93 -20.01
C GLY A 10 -6.98 -24.93 -18.85
N ASP A 11 -5.69 -24.65 -19.09
CA ASP A 11 -4.74 -24.42 -18.02
C ASP A 11 -5.00 -23.02 -17.41
N PRO A 12 -5.53 -22.90 -16.18
CA PRO A 12 -5.65 -21.62 -15.52
C PRO A 12 -4.25 -21.25 -15.04
N GLY A 13 -3.43 -20.78 -15.98
CA GLY A 13 -2.17 -20.07 -15.73
C GLY A 13 -2.45 -18.75 -15.00
N LEU A 14 -2.90 -18.86 -13.75
CA LEU A 14 -2.91 -17.83 -12.73
C LEU A 14 -1.88 -18.33 -11.70
N ASN A 15 -0.75 -17.69 -11.46
CA ASN A 15 -0.40 -16.30 -11.62
C ASN A 15 1.10 -16.27 -11.86
N VAL A 16 1.57 -15.52 -12.85
CA VAL A 16 2.84 -14.82 -12.65
C VAL A 16 2.58 -13.99 -11.40
N VAL A 17 3.26 -14.31 -10.31
CA VAL A 17 3.36 -13.37 -9.20
C VAL A 17 4.08 -12.17 -9.80
N ASP A 18 3.32 -11.22 -10.36
CA ASP A 18 3.87 -9.95 -10.80
C ASP A 18 4.71 -9.44 -9.63
N GLU A 19 5.98 -9.20 -9.91
CA GLU A 19 6.91 -8.83 -8.87
C GLU A 19 6.41 -7.53 -8.23
N VAL A 20 5.87 -7.64 -7.00
CA VAL A 20 5.22 -6.48 -6.36
C VAL A 20 6.25 -5.39 -6.13
N GLY A 21 6.04 -4.25 -6.79
CA GLY A 21 6.92 -3.10 -6.75
C GLY A 21 7.36 -2.65 -8.13
N VAL A 22 8.25 -1.66 -8.14
CA VAL A 22 8.95 -1.17 -9.33
C VAL A 22 10.45 -1.25 -9.08
N GLY A 23 11.22 -1.55 -10.13
CA GLY A 23 12.68 -1.59 -10.05
C GLY A 23 13.31 -0.20 -9.89
N PRO A 24 14.65 -0.11 -9.93
CA PRO A 24 15.36 1.16 -9.88
C PRO A 24 14.90 2.14 -10.96
N HIS A 25 14.86 3.43 -10.63
CA HIS A 25 14.57 4.48 -11.58
C HIS A 25 15.81 4.75 -12.46
N PRO A 26 15.67 4.88 -13.79
CA PRO A 26 16.79 5.16 -14.67
C PRO A 26 17.43 6.53 -14.39
N GLU A 27 18.74 6.63 -14.55
CA GLU A 27 19.49 7.88 -14.49
C GLU A 27 19.39 8.68 -15.80
N PRO A 28 19.48 10.03 -15.75
CA PRO A 28 19.61 10.85 -14.56
C PRO A 28 18.29 10.94 -13.78
N TRP A 29 18.38 10.95 -12.45
CA TRP A 29 17.19 11.11 -11.62
C TRP A 29 16.65 12.55 -11.67
N PRO A 30 15.32 12.74 -11.55
CA PRO A 30 14.74 14.06 -11.41
C PRO A 30 15.23 14.78 -10.16
N ASP A 31 15.43 16.10 -10.27
CA ASP A 31 15.70 16.97 -9.11
C ASP A 31 14.38 17.34 -8.43
N ASP A 32 13.91 16.47 -7.54
CA ASP A 32 12.68 16.66 -6.76
C ASP A 32 12.91 16.23 -5.31
N ALA A 33 12.78 17.18 -4.37
CA ALA A 33 13.01 16.96 -2.95
C ALA A 33 12.05 15.94 -2.30
N ARG A 34 10.97 15.56 -2.99
CA ARG A 34 10.05 14.52 -2.53
C ARG A 34 10.59 13.12 -2.79
N LEU A 35 11.54 12.96 -3.71
CA LEU A 35 12.08 11.66 -4.07
C LEU A 35 13.11 11.17 -3.05
N ASP A 36 13.06 9.88 -2.76
CA ASP A 36 13.99 9.17 -1.89
C ASP A 36 15.09 8.51 -2.75
N PRO A 37 16.36 8.94 -2.62
CA PRO A 37 17.48 8.38 -3.38
C PRO A 37 17.66 6.86 -3.20
N GLU A 38 17.35 6.30 -2.02
CA GLU A 38 17.50 4.87 -1.78
C GLU A 38 16.47 4.07 -2.58
N LEU A 39 15.24 4.58 -2.68
CA LEU A 39 14.18 3.97 -3.46
C LEU A 39 14.42 4.11 -4.97
N LEU A 40 14.97 5.26 -5.40
CA LEU A 40 15.35 5.44 -6.80
C LEU A 40 16.45 4.45 -7.20
N ALA A 41 17.45 4.22 -6.33
CA ALA A 41 18.54 3.27 -6.57
C ALA A 41 18.13 1.80 -6.49
N GLY A 42 17.31 1.44 -5.50
CA GLY A 42 17.00 0.05 -5.15
C GLY A 42 15.65 -0.45 -5.68
N GLY A 43 14.82 0.45 -6.21
CA GLY A 43 13.42 0.18 -6.50
C GLY A 43 12.50 0.38 -5.31
N ASP A 44 11.20 0.48 -5.59
CA ASP A 44 10.17 0.71 -4.58
C ASP A 44 9.16 -0.44 -4.57
N ARG A 45 9.22 -1.26 -3.52
CA ARG A 45 8.31 -2.41 -3.29
C ARG A 45 7.19 -2.14 -2.30
N ARG A 46 7.03 -0.89 -1.83
CA ARG A 46 6.01 -0.54 -0.83
C ARG A 46 4.59 -0.71 -1.38
N ASN A 47 3.59 -0.86 -0.52
CA ASN A 47 2.19 -0.84 -0.96
C ASN A 47 1.69 0.61 -1.06
N VAL A 48 2.07 1.29 -2.13
CA VAL A 48 1.63 2.66 -2.44
C VAL A 48 1.11 2.70 -3.87
N VAL A 49 0.21 3.64 -4.15
CA VAL A 49 -0.22 3.91 -5.53
C VAL A 49 0.94 4.47 -6.35
N ASP A 50 0.90 4.26 -7.66
CA ASP A 50 2.02 4.57 -8.57
C ASP A 50 2.50 6.03 -8.48
N ARG A 51 1.58 6.97 -8.24
CA ARG A 51 1.90 8.40 -8.04
C ARG A 51 2.95 8.65 -6.94
N TYR A 52 2.98 7.81 -5.91
CA TYR A 52 3.84 7.98 -4.75
C TYR A 52 5.07 7.07 -4.76
N ARG A 53 5.30 6.35 -5.87
CA ARG A 53 6.50 5.54 -6.01
C ARG A 53 7.73 6.42 -5.94
N TYR A 54 8.75 5.92 -5.25
CA TYR A 54 10.01 6.61 -4.97
C TYR A 54 9.88 7.85 -4.08
N TRP A 55 8.69 8.25 -3.65
CA TRP A 55 8.56 9.40 -2.75
C TRP A 55 8.97 9.02 -1.32
N LEU A 56 9.56 9.97 -0.61
CA LEU A 56 9.71 9.97 0.83
C LEU A 56 8.34 9.80 1.47
N ARG A 57 8.28 9.00 2.54
CA ARG A 57 7.03 8.75 3.26
C ARG A 57 6.41 10.05 3.75
N GLU A 58 7.23 10.98 4.20
CA GLU A 58 6.84 12.30 4.72
C GLU A 58 6.22 13.17 3.62
N ALA A 59 6.75 13.10 2.39
CA ALA A 59 6.19 13.80 1.25
C ALA A 59 4.81 13.26 0.86
N ILE A 60 4.61 11.94 0.95
CA ILE A 60 3.30 11.31 0.74
C ILE A 60 2.32 11.79 1.81
N VAL A 61 2.72 11.77 3.08
CA VAL A 61 1.88 12.23 4.19
C VAL A 61 1.47 13.69 3.99
N ALA A 62 2.41 14.58 3.66
CA ALA A 62 2.12 15.99 3.41
C ALA A 62 1.14 16.22 2.25
N ASP A 63 1.28 15.49 1.14
CA ASP A 63 0.37 15.58 -0.01
C ASP A 63 -1.04 15.05 0.31
N LEU A 64 -1.13 14.01 1.14
CA LEU A 64 -2.40 13.46 1.62
C LEU A 64 -3.07 14.37 2.65
N ASP A 65 -2.31 14.99 3.55
CA ASP A 65 -2.83 15.89 4.59
C ASP A 65 -3.56 17.10 3.98
N GLY A 66 -3.12 17.58 2.81
CA GLY A 66 -3.80 18.66 2.07
C GLY A 66 -5.19 18.29 1.52
N ARG A 67 -5.61 17.02 1.60
CA ARG A 67 -6.87 16.52 1.00
C ARG A 67 -7.70 15.66 1.95
N ARG A 68 -7.36 15.60 3.24
CA ARG A 68 -8.16 14.83 4.22
C ARG A 68 -9.55 15.39 4.35
N HIS A 69 -10.51 14.50 4.53
CA HIS A 69 -11.87 14.88 4.87
C HIS A 69 -11.96 15.15 6.38
N PRO A 70 -12.72 16.18 6.81
CA PRO A 70 -12.78 16.60 8.22
C PRO A 70 -13.70 15.69 9.06
N PHE A 71 -13.50 14.38 8.96
CA PHE A 71 -14.16 13.39 9.81
C PHE A 71 -13.13 12.48 10.46
N HIS A 72 -13.48 12.00 11.65
CA HIS A 72 -12.68 11.04 12.40
C HIS A 72 -13.48 9.75 12.59
N VAL A 73 -12.78 8.63 12.69
CA VAL A 73 -13.37 7.34 13.06
C VAL A 73 -12.91 7.00 14.47
N ALA A 74 -13.84 6.65 15.35
CA ALA A 74 -13.52 6.13 16.66
C ALA A 74 -13.89 4.65 16.73
N VAL A 75 -13.00 3.82 17.28
CA VAL A 75 -13.22 2.39 17.50
C VAL A 75 -13.14 2.11 18.99
N GLU A 76 -14.24 1.63 19.56
CA GLU A 76 -14.31 1.24 20.97
C GLU A 76 -13.80 -0.20 21.17
N ASN A 77 -12.64 -0.33 21.82
CA ASN A 77 -11.96 -1.59 22.11
C ASN A 77 -12.14 -2.00 23.59
N TRP A 78 -13.38 -2.00 24.07
CA TRP A 78 -13.73 -2.47 25.42
C TRP A 78 -13.66 -4.00 25.50
N GLU A 79 -14.07 -4.67 24.43
CA GLU A 79 -13.84 -6.09 24.15
C GLU A 79 -12.85 -6.26 22.99
N HIS A 80 -12.57 -7.49 22.57
CA HIS A 80 -11.63 -7.76 21.48
C HIS A 80 -12.33 -7.51 20.14
N ASP A 81 -12.17 -6.31 19.57
CA ASP A 81 -12.72 -6.01 18.23
C ASP A 81 -11.77 -6.52 17.14
N PHE A 82 -12.09 -7.71 16.63
CA PHE A 82 -11.36 -8.36 15.54
C PHE A 82 -11.37 -7.56 14.22
N ASN A 83 -12.22 -6.54 14.09
CA ASN A 83 -12.38 -5.77 12.86
C ASN A 83 -11.56 -4.48 12.83
N ILE A 84 -10.82 -4.12 13.90
CA ILE A 84 -10.03 -2.88 13.97
C ILE A 84 -9.18 -2.66 12.71
N GLY A 85 -8.50 -3.71 12.23
CA GLY A 85 -7.67 -3.62 11.03
C GLY A 85 -8.45 -3.22 9.78
N THR A 86 -9.64 -3.78 9.58
CA THR A 86 -10.53 -3.44 8.47
C THR A 86 -11.06 -2.02 8.61
N VAL A 87 -11.45 -1.61 9.82
CA VAL A 87 -11.93 -0.26 10.10
C VAL A 87 -10.84 0.79 9.80
N VAL A 88 -9.61 0.56 10.26
CA VAL A 88 -8.47 1.45 9.99
C VAL A 88 -8.15 1.52 8.50
N ARG A 89 -8.18 0.39 7.77
CA ARG A 89 -7.97 0.38 6.31
C ARG A 89 -9.03 1.18 5.58
N ASN A 90 -10.30 1.02 5.95
CA ASN A 90 -11.40 1.77 5.36
C ASN A 90 -11.27 3.26 5.66
N ALA A 91 -11.00 3.64 6.91
CA ALA A 91 -10.81 5.04 7.28
C ALA A 91 -9.67 5.71 6.49
N ASN A 92 -8.54 5.01 6.32
CA ASN A 92 -7.42 5.49 5.49
C ASN A 92 -7.82 5.60 4.01
N ALA A 93 -8.56 4.64 3.45
CA ALA A 93 -9.04 4.67 2.07
C ALA A 93 -10.00 5.84 1.81
N PHE A 94 -10.83 6.19 2.80
CA PHE A 94 -11.71 7.37 2.77
C PHE A 94 -11.02 8.66 3.21
N MET A 95 -9.69 8.69 3.38
CA MET A 95 -8.94 9.89 3.73
C MET A 95 -9.45 10.58 5.00
N ALA A 96 -9.80 9.80 6.03
CA ALA A 96 -10.19 10.32 7.33
C ALA A 96 -9.10 11.24 7.91
N ALA A 97 -9.51 12.27 8.66
CA ALA A 97 -8.62 13.15 9.40
C ALA A 97 -7.87 12.39 10.51
N GLY A 98 -8.46 11.34 11.06
CA GLY A 98 -7.78 10.45 11.99
C GLY A 98 -8.64 9.28 12.45
N VAL A 99 -7.98 8.30 13.06
CA VAL A 99 -8.62 7.15 13.72
C VAL A 99 -8.24 7.16 15.19
N HIS A 100 -9.23 7.03 16.06
CA HIS A 100 -9.08 6.99 17.51
C HIS A 100 -9.44 5.59 18.00
N ILE A 101 -8.54 4.93 18.72
CA ILE A 101 -8.84 3.65 19.38
C ILE A 101 -9.05 3.94 20.86
N VAL A 102 -10.28 3.74 21.34
CA VAL A 102 -10.69 4.05 22.72
C VAL A 102 -10.91 2.74 23.47
N GLY A 103 -10.13 2.47 24.51
CA GLY A 103 -10.28 1.25 25.30
C GLY A 103 -8.98 0.78 25.94
N ARG A 104 -8.95 -0.48 26.41
CA ARG A 104 -7.72 -1.06 26.97
C ARG A 104 -6.78 -1.48 25.83
N ARG A 105 -5.49 -1.21 25.99
CA ARG A 105 -4.43 -1.70 25.08
C ARG A 105 -4.32 -3.22 25.23
N ARG A 106 -5.11 -3.93 24.46
CA ARG A 106 -5.06 -5.39 24.28
C ARG A 106 -4.84 -5.59 22.79
N TRP A 107 -3.59 -5.77 22.42
CA TRP A 107 -3.19 -6.25 21.10
C TRP A 107 -3.25 -7.77 21.09
#